data_AF-A0A949Y3C2-F1
#
_entry.id   AF-A0A949Y3C2-F1
#
_cell.length_a   1.000
_cell.length_b   1.000
_cell.length_c   1.000
_cell.angle_alpha   90.00
_cell.angle_beta   90.00
_cell.angle_gamma   90.00
#
_symmetry.space_group_name_H-M   'P 1'
#
loop_
_entity.id
_entity.type
_entity.pdbx_description
1 polymer ?
#
loop_
_entity_poly.entity_id
_entity_poly.type
_entity_poly.pdbx_seq_one_letter_code
_entity_poly.pdbx_strand_id
1 'polypeptide(L)'
;SHVAEVYYQDPAGRTYQQRLLHGGRIDVVPEFRYIINVGSVGQPRDRNPQASFALYDVEGAAVEIRRVAYDIEGVQERMARAALPELLRERLVSGW
;
A
#
# COMPACT_ATOMS: atom_id res chain seq x y z
N SER A 1 -3.86 6.84 -6.04
CA SER A 1 -2.50 6.27 -6.09
C SER A 1 -2.55 4.88 -5.48
N HIS A 2 -1.68 3.94 -5.89
CA HIS A 2 -1.50 2.64 -5.20
C HIS A 2 -0.22 2.67 -4.35
N VAL A 3 0.01 3.81 -3.70
CA VAL A 3 1.17 4.07 -2.87
C VAL A 3 0.69 4.05 -1.45
N ALA A 4 1.29 3.20 -0.60
CA ALA A 4 0.93 3.22 0.81
C ALA A 4 1.50 4.48 1.46
N GLU A 5 0.61 5.33 1.97
CA GLU A 5 0.95 6.61 2.57
C GLU A 5 -0.15 7.10 3.50
N VAL A 6 0.24 7.93 4.46
CA VAL A 6 -0.67 8.59 5.37
C VAL A 6 -0.48 10.09 5.27
N TYR A 7 -1.61 10.79 5.22
CA TYR A 7 -1.69 12.21 5.47
C TYR A 7 -2.39 12.41 6.80
N TYR A 8 -1.85 13.27 7.64
CA TYR A 8 -2.51 13.60 8.89
C TYR A 8 -2.40 15.08 9.22
N GLN A 9 -3.41 15.59 9.92
CA GLN A 9 -3.48 16.96 10.35
C GLN A 9 -3.68 17.02 11.85
N ASP A 10 -2.90 17.87 12.51
CA ASP A 10 -3.01 18.11 13.94
C ASP A 10 -4.09 19.17 14.28
N PRO A 11 -4.41 19.38 15.58
CA PRO A 11 -5.40 20.38 15.99
C PRO A 11 -5.06 21.82 15.62
N ALA A 12 -3.78 22.14 15.39
CA ALA A 12 -3.34 23.46 14.95
C ALA A 12 -3.50 23.65 13.43
N GLY A 13 -4.00 22.63 12.72
CA GLY A 13 -4.21 22.65 11.27
C GLY A 13 -2.94 22.34 10.46
N ARG A 14 -1.83 21.95 11.11
CA ARG A 14 -0.57 21.60 10.42
C ARG A 14 -0.72 20.22 9.81
N THR A 15 -0.32 20.08 8.54
CA THR A 15 -0.44 18.84 7.78
C THR A 15 0.91 18.16 7.60
N TYR A 16 0.87 16.84 7.62
CA TYR A 16 2.03 15.96 7.51
C TYR A 16 1.75 14.86 6.49
N GLN A 17 2.80 14.37 5.84
CA GLN A 17 2.75 13.21 4.95
C GLN A 17 3.86 12.24 5.33
N GLN A 18 3.52 10.95 5.37
CA GLN A 18 4.49 9.87 5.51
C GLN A 18 4.20 8.77 4.51
N ARG A 19 5.23 8.32 3.78
CA ARG A 19 5.14 7.15 2.89
C ARG A 19 5.51 5.88 3.65
N LEU A 20 4.74 4.82 3.44
CA LEU A 20 4.85 3.51 4.09
C LEU A 20 5.21 2.44 3.05
N LEU A 21 6.24 2.74 2.25
CA LEU A 21 6.67 1.92 1.10
C LEU A 21 7.03 0.48 1.48
N HIS A 22 7.46 0.27 2.71
CA HIS A 22 7.87 -1.04 3.24
C HIS A 22 6.96 -1.50 4.40
N GLY A 23 5.75 -0.94 4.48
CA GLY A 23 4.86 -1.15 5.62
C GLY A 23 5.16 -0.23 6.79
N GLY A 24 4.47 -0.45 7.91
CA GLY A 24 4.65 0.30 9.15
C GLY A 24 3.35 0.44 9.94
N ARG A 25 3.49 0.78 11.21
CA ARG A 25 2.38 1.03 12.13
C ARG A 25 2.19 2.53 12.33
N ILE A 26 0.94 2.96 12.37
CA ILE A 26 0.48 4.31 12.65
C ILE A 26 -0.45 4.22 13.85
N ASP A 27 -0.08 4.84 14.97
CA ASP A 27 -1.03 5.02 16.07
C ASP A 27 -1.95 6.22 15.75
N VAL A 28 -3.25 6.01 15.89
CA VAL A 28 -4.31 6.97 15.56
C VAL A 28 -4.59 7.80 16.81
N VAL A 29 -4.17 9.06 16.76
CA VAL A 29 -4.39 10.02 17.84
C VAL A 29 -5.78 10.65 17.66
N PRO A 30 -6.69 10.57 18.64
CA PRO A 30 -8.08 11.02 18.49
C PRO A 30 -8.26 12.48 18.05
N GLU A 31 -7.37 13.37 18.45
CA GLU A 31 -7.44 14.80 18.13
C GLU A 31 -6.94 15.12 16.70
N PHE A 32 -6.34 14.13 16.02
CA PHE A 32 -5.78 14.30 14.69
C PHE A 32 -6.76 13.78 13.64
N ARG A 33 -6.64 14.29 12.41
CA ARG A 33 -7.41 13.81 11.27
C ARG A 33 -6.51 13.08 10.31
N TYR A 34 -6.95 11.93 9.79
CA TYR A 34 -6.13 11.06 8.95
C TYR A 34 -6.80 10.76 7.61
N ILE A 35 -5.99 10.70 6.56
CA ILE A 35 -6.31 10.04 5.30
C ILE A 35 -5.23 8.99 5.08
N ILE A 36 -5.63 7.72 5.04
CA ILE A 36 -4.71 6.59 4.92
C ILE A 36 -4.97 5.89 3.59
N ASN A 37 -3.95 5.82 2.74
CA ASN A 37 -3.92 4.96 1.58
C ASN A 37 -3.14 3.69 1.94
N VAL A 38 -3.79 2.53 1.81
CA VAL A 38 -3.22 1.24 2.20
C VAL A 38 -2.33 0.62 1.11
N GLY A 39 -2.20 1.27 -0.04
CA GLY A 39 -1.52 0.75 -1.22
C GLY A 39 -2.44 -0.13 -2.08
N SER A 40 -1.88 -1.18 -2.68
CA SER A 40 -2.63 -2.13 -3.52
C SER A 40 -2.15 -3.56 -3.29
N VAL A 41 -3.10 -4.49 -3.25
CA VAL A 41 -2.82 -5.93 -3.15
C VAL A 41 -2.30 -6.48 -4.48
N GLY A 42 -2.89 -6.05 -5.61
CA GLY A 42 -2.65 -6.69 -6.91
C GLY A 42 -1.76 -5.93 -7.89
N GLN A 43 -1.62 -4.61 -7.75
CA GLN A 43 -0.75 -3.80 -8.61
C GLN A 43 -0.24 -2.58 -7.83
N PRO A 44 0.70 -2.77 -6.88
CA PRO A 44 1.36 -1.66 -6.19
C PRO A 44 2.09 -0.76 -7.20
N ARG A 45 2.11 0.56 -6.93
CA ARG A 45 2.70 1.57 -7.84
C ARG A 45 3.74 2.45 -7.15
N ASP A 46 4.43 1.87 -6.17
CA ASP A 46 5.33 2.58 -5.27
C ASP A 46 6.74 2.02 -5.25
N ARG A 47 7.10 1.28 -6.31
CA ARG A 47 8.40 0.61 -6.50
C ARG A 47 8.69 -0.52 -5.51
N ASN A 48 7.69 -0.93 -4.72
CA ASN A 48 7.71 -2.18 -3.98
C ASN A 48 6.73 -3.16 -4.64
N PRO A 49 7.21 -4.30 -5.18
CA PRO A 49 6.33 -5.26 -5.85
C PRO A 49 5.46 -6.07 -4.88
N GLN A 50 5.72 -6.01 -3.56
CA GLN A 50 4.95 -6.74 -2.56
C GLN A 50 3.51 -6.22 -2.48
N ALA A 51 2.56 -7.16 -2.31
CA ALA A 51 1.17 -6.84 -2.05
C ALA A 51 1.04 -6.00 -0.79
N SER A 52 0.18 -4.97 -0.83
CA SER A 52 -0.04 -4.04 0.28
C SER A 52 -1.49 -4.04 0.73
N PHE A 53 -1.69 -4.13 2.03
CA PHE A 53 -2.99 -3.98 2.69
C PHE A 53 -2.78 -3.45 4.12
N ALA A 54 -3.88 -3.16 4.83
CA ALA A 54 -3.81 -2.70 6.20
C ALA A 54 -4.61 -3.60 7.16
N LEU A 55 -4.14 -3.66 8.40
CA LEU A 55 -4.92 -4.11 9.55
C LEU A 55 -5.30 -2.87 10.36
N TYR A 56 -6.57 -2.77 10.75
CA TYR A 56 -7.05 -1.73 11.65
C TYR A 56 -7.40 -2.34 13.00
N ASP A 57 -6.64 -1.96 14.02
CA ASP A 57 -6.86 -2.29 15.42
C ASP A 57 -7.76 -1.22 16.04
N VAL A 58 -9.04 -1.58 16.21
CA VAL A 58 -10.07 -0.68 16.73
C VAL A 58 -9.85 -0.37 18.22
N GLU A 59 -9.43 -1.36 19.00
CA GLU A 59 -9.25 -1.22 20.45
C GLU A 59 -7.95 -0.48 20.78
N GLY A 60 -6.86 -0.83 20.09
CA GLY A 60 -5.55 -0.18 20.22
C GLY A 60 -5.40 1.11 19.42
N ALA A 61 -6.45 1.56 18.71
CA ALA A 61 -6.48 2.74 17.85
C ALA A 61 -5.25 2.84 16.94
N ALA A 62 -5.04 1.83 16.08
CA ALA A 62 -3.85 1.80 15.23
C ALA A 62 -4.11 1.16 13.87
N VAL A 63 -3.39 1.64 12.85
CA VAL A 63 -3.38 1.08 11.51
C VAL A 63 -2.00 0.55 11.20
N GLU A 64 -1.92 -0.69 10.74
CA GLU A 64 -0.67 -1.32 10.31
C GLU A 64 -0.71 -1.65 8.83
N ILE A 65 0.17 -1.04 8.05
CA ILE A 65 0.41 -1.40 6.65
C ILE A 65 1.31 -2.64 6.60
N ARG A 66 0.81 -3.70 5.99
CA ARG A 66 1.53 -4.96 5.78
C ARG A 66 1.95 -5.08 4.32
N ARG A 67 3.19 -5.57 4.12
CA ARG A 67 3.74 -5.94 2.83
C ARG A 67 4.02 -7.43 2.79
N VAL A 68 3.52 -8.10 1.76
CA VAL A 68 3.62 -9.56 1.65
C VAL A 68 4.12 -9.93 0.25
N ALA A 69 5.19 -10.73 0.21
CA ALA A 69 5.66 -11.31 -1.04
C ALA A 69 4.64 -12.33 -1.57
N TYR A 70 4.49 -12.38 -2.89
CA TYR A 70 3.63 -13.35 -3.56
C TYR A 70 4.33 -13.86 -4.82
N ASP A 71 3.78 -14.93 -5.39
CA ASP A 71 4.28 -15.54 -6.62
C ASP A 71 3.97 -14.67 -7.84
N ILE A 72 4.86 -13.69 -8.10
CA ILE A 72 4.75 -12.78 -9.25
C ILE A 72 4.90 -13.55 -10.56
N GLU A 73 5.85 -14.49 -10.64
CA GLU A 73 6.12 -15.27 -11.85
C GLU A 73 4.88 -16.09 -12.24
N GLY A 74 4.28 -16.82 -11.30
CA GLY A 74 3.04 -17.57 -11.55
C GLY A 74 1.84 -16.68 -11.86
N VAL A 75 1.79 -15.43 -11.40
CA VAL A 75 0.79 -14.44 -11.88
C VAL A 75 1.09 -14.04 -13.33
N GLN A 76 2.33 -13.70 -13.66
CA GLN A 76 2.73 -13.32 -15.01
C GLN A 76 2.47 -14.42 -16.04
N GLU A 77 2.74 -15.68 -15.71
CA GLU A 77 2.42 -16.82 -16.57
C GLU A 77 0.91 -16.93 -16.86
N ARG A 78 0.08 -16.79 -15.82
CA ARG A 78 -1.39 -16.80 -15.98
C ARG A 78 -1.87 -15.65 -16.85
N MET A 79 -1.30 -14.46 -16.65
CA MET A 79 -1.59 -13.28 -17.47
C MET A 79 -1.17 -13.47 -18.93
N ALA A 80 -0.01 -14.11 -19.18
CA ALA A 80 0.46 -14.43 -20.52
C ALA A 80 -0.46 -15.44 -21.23
N ARG A 81 -0.88 -16.51 -20.53
CA ARG A 81 -1.87 -17.48 -21.04
C ARG A 81 -3.22 -16.82 -21.37
N ALA A 82 -3.58 -15.76 -20.65
CA ALA A 82 -4.77 -14.96 -20.90
C ALA A 82 -4.57 -13.88 -21.99
N ALA A 83 -3.44 -13.85 -22.69
CA ALA A 83 -3.09 -12.87 -23.71
C ALA A 83 -3.16 -11.40 -23.23
N LEU A 84 -2.88 -11.15 -21.94
CA LEU A 84 -2.78 -9.79 -21.41
C LEU A 84 -1.49 -9.09 -21.89
N PRO A 85 -1.53 -7.76 -22.11
CA PRO A 85 -0.36 -6.99 -22.52
C PRO A 85 0.87 -7.22 -21.62
N GLU A 86 2.04 -7.40 -22.23
CA GLU A 86 3.33 -7.58 -21.53
C GLU A 86 3.58 -6.46 -20.50
N LEU A 87 3.29 -5.21 -20.86
CA LEU A 87 3.47 -4.07 -19.96
C LEU A 87 2.73 -4.23 -18.61
N LEU A 88 1.57 -4.89 -18.60
CA LEU A 88 0.85 -5.14 -17.33
C LEU A 88 1.56 -6.18 -16.46
N ARG A 89 2.27 -7.13 -17.08
CA ARG A 89 3.07 -8.15 -16.40
C ARG A 89 4.36 -7.56 -15.83
N GLU A 90 5.11 -6.80 -16.63
CA GLU A 90 6.36 -6.15 -16.21
C GLU A 90 6.16 -5.19 -15.01
N ARG A 91 5.00 -4.55 -14.98
CA ARG A 91 4.59 -3.67 -13.88
C ARG A 91 4.53 -4.36 -12.52
N LEU A 92 4.20 -5.65 -12.46
CA LEU A 92 4.15 -6.38 -11.19
C LEU A 92 5.54 -6.51 -10.53
N VAL A 93 6.59 -6.71 -11.33
CA VAL A 93 7.97 -6.88 -10.85
C VAL A 93 8.55 -5.54 -10.38
N SER A 94 8.24 -4.48 -11.12
CA SER A 94 8.75 -3.14 -10.82
C SER A 94 7.92 -2.41 -9.75
N GLY A 95 6.71 -2.87 -9.44
CA GLY A 95 5.77 -2.16 -8.58
C GLY A 95 5.36 -0.81 -9.19
N TRP A 96 4.91 -0.81 -10.45
CA TRP A 96 4.54 0.39 -11.22
C TRP A 96 3.13 0.36 -11.84
#